data_AF-A0A2V9MBQ2-F1
#
_entry.id   AF-A0A2V9MBQ2-F1
#
_cell.length_a   1.000
_cell.length_b   1.000
_cell.length_c   1.000
_cell.angle_alpha   90.00
_cell.angle_beta   90.00
_cell.angle_gamma   90.00
#
_symmetry.space_group_name_H-M   'P 1'
#
loop_
_entity.id
_entity.type
_entity.pdbx_description
1 polymer ?
#
loop_
_entity_poly.entity_id
_entity_poly.type
_entity_poly.pdbx_seq_one_letter_code
_entity_poly.pdbx_strand_id
1 'polypeptide(L)'
;MPGIWADVGPTGGTVDGNRIWNLDQGNTGGVVLSVGVFIEYDCHDWTVKNNVIYNIGGAGFRHSPVTAGAVNRWFNNTVYNTGVHGMQLWYGNAVVKNNIFDNAGSSQIMATANAVSQGNLTINYNDYWDNAGGGKVGQWNGSTQKLADWKSTCNCDANSLNTDPLFAAPPLNFALPPSSPLRGSGEGGVDMGVYALSPPPNLRILQVLP
;
A
#
# COMPACT_ATOMS: atom_id res chain seq x y z
N MET A 1 -6.75 -15.11 -6.98
CA MET A 1 -5.38 -15.46 -7.43
C MET A 1 -4.43 -14.30 -7.18
N PRO A 2 -3.21 -14.53 -6.68
CA PRO A 2 -2.20 -13.48 -6.52
C PRO A 2 -1.39 -13.22 -7.80
N GLY A 3 -0.95 -11.99 -8.04
CA GLY A 3 0.01 -11.66 -9.10
C GLY A 3 1.43 -12.10 -8.75
N ILE A 4 1.87 -11.80 -7.52
CA ILE A 4 3.08 -12.36 -6.90
C ILE A 4 2.69 -12.99 -5.58
N TRP A 5 3.22 -14.18 -5.31
CA TRP A 5 2.93 -14.94 -4.10
C TRP A 5 4.20 -15.55 -3.54
N ALA A 6 4.51 -15.20 -2.29
CA ALA A 6 5.39 -15.99 -1.46
C ALA A 6 4.53 -17.04 -0.73
N ASP A 7 4.56 -18.27 -1.22
CA ASP A 7 4.01 -19.46 -0.54
C ASP A 7 4.74 -19.70 0.79
N VAL A 8 4.24 -20.56 1.66
CA VAL A 8 4.62 -20.71 3.07
C VAL A 8 6.14 -20.90 3.32
N GLY A 9 6.71 -20.10 4.22
CA GLY A 9 8.04 -20.29 4.83
C GLY A 9 9.30 -19.62 4.23
N PRO A 10 9.36 -19.05 3.01
CA PRO A 10 10.53 -18.34 2.51
C PRO A 10 10.72 -17.00 3.21
N THR A 11 11.98 -16.62 3.41
CA THR A 11 12.37 -15.45 4.22
C THR A 11 13.33 -14.54 3.46
N GLY A 12 13.38 -13.26 3.83
CA GLY A 12 14.34 -12.30 3.27
C GLY A 12 14.12 -11.96 1.78
N GLY A 13 12.94 -12.24 1.24
CA GLY A 13 12.63 -11.98 -0.17
C GLY A 13 12.42 -10.50 -0.47
N THR A 14 12.49 -10.13 -1.76
CA THR A 14 12.26 -8.75 -2.21
C THR A 14 11.32 -8.73 -3.41
N VAL A 15 10.33 -7.84 -3.36
CA VAL A 15 9.43 -7.51 -4.48
C VAL A 15 9.58 -6.02 -4.75
N ASP A 16 10.33 -5.67 -5.80
CA ASP A 16 10.73 -4.29 -6.10
C ASP A 16 10.45 -3.92 -7.56
N GLY A 17 9.90 -2.73 -7.79
CA GLY A 17 9.81 -2.13 -9.13
C GLY A 17 8.80 -2.80 -10.08
N ASN A 18 7.82 -3.54 -9.57
CA ASN A 18 6.87 -4.27 -10.42
C ASN A 18 5.66 -3.40 -10.79
N ARG A 19 5.07 -3.69 -11.95
CA ARG A 19 3.73 -3.21 -12.33
C ARG A 19 2.78 -4.40 -12.46
N ILE A 20 1.87 -4.56 -11.51
CA ILE A 20 0.93 -5.69 -11.42
C ILE A 20 -0.49 -5.16 -11.58
N TRP A 21 -1.23 -5.63 -12.58
CA TRP A 21 -2.51 -4.99 -12.88
C TRP A 21 -3.54 -5.88 -13.56
N ASN A 22 -4.80 -5.45 -13.45
CA ASN A 22 -5.96 -6.06 -14.11
C ASN A 22 -6.15 -7.54 -13.77
N LEU A 23 -6.20 -7.84 -12.47
CA LEU A 23 -6.43 -9.18 -11.94
C LEU A 23 -7.85 -9.29 -11.41
N ASP A 24 -8.70 -10.07 -12.09
CA ASP A 24 -10.11 -10.31 -11.75
C ASP A 24 -10.94 -9.03 -11.51
N GLN A 25 -10.71 -7.97 -12.30
CA GLN A 25 -11.44 -6.70 -12.18
C GLN A 25 -12.95 -6.94 -12.36
N GLY A 26 -13.73 -6.72 -11.29
CA GLY A 26 -15.18 -6.95 -11.27
C GLY A 26 -15.64 -8.13 -10.39
N ASN A 27 -14.72 -8.98 -9.93
CA ASN A 27 -15.05 -10.02 -8.95
C ASN A 27 -14.77 -9.53 -7.52
N THR A 28 -15.76 -8.88 -6.91
CA THR A 28 -15.70 -8.33 -5.55
C THR A 28 -16.29 -9.26 -4.48
N GLY A 29 -16.81 -10.44 -4.86
CA GLY A 29 -17.70 -11.27 -4.00
C GLY A 29 -17.28 -12.72 -3.76
N GLY A 30 -16.09 -13.16 -4.17
CA GLY A 30 -15.66 -14.56 -4.08
C GLY A 30 -14.67 -14.89 -2.96
N VAL A 31 -14.77 -16.11 -2.42
CA VAL A 31 -13.92 -16.71 -1.36
C VAL A 31 -12.41 -16.70 -1.68
N VAL A 32 -12.02 -16.47 -2.94
CA VAL A 32 -10.63 -16.25 -3.37
C VAL A 32 -10.51 -14.91 -4.11
N LEU A 33 -10.40 -13.82 -3.35
CA LEU A 33 -10.13 -12.48 -3.90
C LEU A 33 -8.79 -12.46 -4.67
N SER A 34 -8.74 -11.76 -5.81
CA SER A 34 -7.47 -11.47 -6.46
C SER A 34 -6.60 -10.59 -5.58
N VAL A 35 -5.29 -10.82 -5.59
CA VAL A 35 -4.33 -10.04 -4.82
C VAL A 35 -3.20 -9.58 -5.73
N GLY A 36 -2.73 -8.34 -5.59
CA GLY A 36 -1.52 -7.91 -6.31
C GLY A 36 -0.28 -8.68 -5.82
N VAL A 37 0.11 -8.45 -4.56
CA VAL A 37 1.19 -9.19 -3.89
C VAL A 37 0.69 -9.83 -2.60
N PHE A 38 0.93 -11.13 -2.47
CA PHE A 38 0.61 -11.91 -1.28
C PHE A 38 1.89 -12.44 -0.62
N ILE A 39 2.17 -11.96 0.59
CA ILE A 39 3.19 -12.54 1.47
C ILE A 39 2.46 -13.38 2.52
N GLU A 40 2.53 -14.70 2.34
CA GLU A 40 1.73 -15.66 3.10
C GLU A 40 2.32 -15.98 4.49
N TYR A 41 1.73 -16.98 5.12
CA TYR A 41 2.09 -17.62 6.36
C TYR A 41 3.59 -17.94 6.44
N ASP A 42 4.19 -17.59 7.57
CA ASP A 42 5.62 -17.79 7.86
C ASP A 42 6.59 -17.18 6.84
N CYS A 43 6.13 -16.27 5.98
CA CYS A 43 6.97 -15.50 5.08
C CYS A 43 7.42 -14.22 5.77
N HIS A 44 8.67 -14.15 6.22
CA HIS A 44 9.14 -13.01 7.02
C HIS A 44 10.41 -12.34 6.49
N ASP A 45 10.68 -11.12 6.98
CA ASP A 45 11.77 -10.24 6.53
C ASP A 45 11.72 -9.88 5.04
N TRP A 46 10.52 -9.96 4.45
CA TRP A 46 10.30 -9.52 3.08
C TRP A 46 10.32 -8.00 2.97
N THR A 47 10.85 -7.52 1.84
CA THR A 47 10.80 -6.12 1.45
C THR A 47 9.98 -5.96 0.17
N VAL A 48 8.82 -5.31 0.29
CA VAL A 48 7.91 -5.03 -0.83
C VAL A 48 7.89 -3.52 -1.06
N LYS A 49 8.50 -3.06 -2.15
CA LYS A 49 8.70 -1.63 -2.39
C LYS A 49 8.62 -1.20 -3.85
N ASN A 50 8.34 0.08 -4.09
CA ASN A 50 8.35 0.69 -5.42
C ASN A 50 7.48 -0.04 -6.45
N ASN A 51 6.42 -0.72 -6.02
CA ASN A 51 5.51 -1.42 -6.92
C ASN A 51 4.32 -0.51 -7.27
N VAL A 52 3.87 -0.60 -8.52
CA VAL A 52 2.60 -0.05 -8.99
C VAL A 52 1.60 -1.20 -9.09
N ILE A 53 0.50 -1.16 -8.34
CA ILE A 53 -0.54 -2.18 -8.36
C ILE A 53 -1.88 -1.54 -8.65
N TYR A 54 -2.60 -2.00 -9.67
CA TYR A 54 -3.88 -1.39 -9.98
C TYR A 54 -4.92 -2.28 -10.64
N ASN A 55 -6.19 -1.89 -10.52
CA ASN A 55 -7.32 -2.62 -11.10
C ASN A 55 -7.36 -4.09 -10.62
N ILE A 56 -7.27 -4.29 -9.31
CA ILE A 56 -7.33 -5.62 -8.70
C ILE A 56 -8.74 -5.83 -8.15
N GLY A 57 -9.44 -6.90 -8.56
CA GLY A 57 -10.79 -7.22 -8.06
C GLY A 57 -10.87 -7.37 -6.54
N GLY A 58 -9.82 -7.91 -5.92
CA GLY A 58 -9.69 -8.05 -4.48
C GLY A 58 -8.86 -6.95 -3.82
N ALA A 59 -7.66 -7.32 -3.36
CA ALA A 59 -6.78 -6.43 -2.60
C ALA A 59 -5.47 -6.12 -3.32
N GLY A 60 -4.90 -4.93 -3.13
CA GLY A 60 -3.56 -4.63 -3.67
C GLY A 60 -2.49 -5.49 -3.00
N PHE A 61 -2.51 -5.51 -1.67
CA PHE A 61 -1.60 -6.29 -0.84
C PHE A 61 -2.33 -7.20 0.15
N ARG A 62 -1.75 -8.36 0.39
CA ARG A 62 -2.09 -9.23 1.52
C ARG A 62 -0.82 -9.61 2.28
N HIS A 63 -0.85 -9.35 3.58
CA HIS A 63 0.20 -9.67 4.55
C HIS A 63 -0.37 -10.66 5.57
N SER A 64 0.16 -11.89 5.58
CA SER A 64 -0.32 -12.95 6.47
C SER A 64 0.75 -13.75 7.24
N PRO A 65 1.95 -13.24 7.57
CA PRO A 65 2.90 -13.98 8.40
C PRO A 65 2.45 -14.06 9.86
N VAL A 66 2.62 -15.22 10.49
CA VAL A 66 2.25 -15.44 11.90
C VAL A 66 3.44 -15.47 12.85
N THR A 67 4.66 -15.54 12.32
CA THR A 67 5.88 -15.73 13.11
C THR A 67 6.21 -14.47 13.90
N ALA A 68 6.24 -14.61 15.23
CA ALA A 68 6.43 -13.50 16.14
C ALA A 68 7.80 -12.86 15.98
N GLY A 69 7.85 -11.52 15.94
CA GLY A 69 9.09 -10.74 15.92
C GLY A 69 9.73 -10.59 14.54
N ALA A 70 9.31 -11.36 13.53
CA ALA A 70 9.86 -11.30 12.19
C ALA A 70 9.00 -10.35 11.31
N VAL A 71 9.61 -9.31 10.74
CA VAL A 71 8.87 -8.12 10.25
C VAL A 71 8.99 -7.96 8.74
N ASN A 72 7.85 -7.92 8.04
CA ASN A 72 7.81 -7.54 6.62
C ASN A 72 7.68 -6.03 6.46
N ARG A 73 8.31 -5.49 5.42
CA ARG A 73 8.42 -4.05 5.16
C ARG A 73 7.75 -3.73 3.83
N TRP A 74 6.77 -2.84 3.87
CA TRP A 74 5.95 -2.41 2.75
C TRP A 74 6.10 -0.89 2.59
N PHE A 75 6.84 -0.44 1.58
CA PHE A 75 7.10 0.99 1.43
C PHE A 75 7.22 1.52 0.02
N ASN A 76 6.84 2.78 -0.20
CA ASN A 76 6.92 3.44 -1.50
C ASN A 76 6.18 2.71 -2.62
N ASN A 77 5.08 2.00 -2.29
CA ASN A 77 4.22 1.40 -3.29
C ASN A 77 3.03 2.30 -3.60
N THR A 78 2.52 2.23 -4.83
CA THR A 78 1.24 2.83 -5.21
C THR A 78 0.25 1.73 -5.54
N VAL A 79 -0.86 1.69 -4.81
CA VAL A 79 -2.00 0.82 -5.04
C VAL A 79 -3.18 1.68 -5.46
N TYR A 80 -3.79 1.37 -6.61
CA TYR A 80 -4.88 2.16 -7.18
C TYR A 80 -6.05 1.30 -7.63
N ASN A 81 -7.28 1.67 -7.28
CA ASN A 81 -8.51 1.05 -7.77
C ASN A 81 -8.57 -0.46 -7.52
N THR A 82 -8.71 -0.82 -6.24
CA THR A 82 -8.91 -2.22 -5.80
C THR A 82 -10.35 -2.45 -5.38
N GLY A 83 -10.93 -3.60 -5.69
CA GLY A 83 -12.35 -3.86 -5.43
C GLY A 83 -12.70 -4.02 -3.96
N VAL A 84 -11.75 -4.36 -3.07
CA VAL A 84 -12.00 -4.51 -1.63
C VAL A 84 -11.07 -3.64 -0.78
N HIS A 85 -9.77 -3.93 -0.72
CA HIS A 85 -8.83 -3.18 0.12
C HIS A 85 -7.54 -2.80 -0.60
N GLY A 86 -6.97 -1.64 -0.29
CA GLY A 86 -5.62 -1.33 -0.74
C GLY A 86 -4.60 -2.31 -0.14
N MET A 87 -4.67 -2.51 1.17
CA MET A 87 -3.86 -3.49 1.91
C MET A 87 -4.66 -4.24 2.97
N GLN A 88 -4.48 -5.57 3.03
CA GLN A 88 -4.97 -6.43 4.10
C GLN A 88 -3.82 -6.91 4.99
N LEU A 89 -3.86 -6.52 6.26
CA LEU A 89 -3.04 -7.06 7.34
C LEU A 89 -3.86 -8.14 8.05
N TRP A 90 -3.64 -9.40 7.71
CA TRP A 90 -4.31 -10.54 8.36
C TRP A 90 -3.67 -10.90 9.70
N TYR A 91 -2.40 -10.57 9.87
CA TYR A 91 -1.59 -10.82 11.05
C TYR A 91 -0.63 -9.65 11.32
N GLY A 92 0.07 -9.70 12.46
CA GLY A 92 0.96 -8.64 12.96
C GLY A 92 2.32 -8.58 12.24
N ASN A 93 3.29 -7.90 12.84
CA ASN A 93 4.69 -7.82 12.36
C ASN A 93 4.85 -7.20 10.97
N ALA A 94 4.34 -5.98 10.79
CA ALA A 94 4.46 -5.24 9.54
C ALA A 94 4.95 -3.81 9.78
N VAL A 95 5.82 -3.34 8.90
CA VAL A 95 6.11 -1.92 8.74
C VAL A 95 5.48 -1.48 7.42
N VAL A 96 4.55 -0.52 7.48
CA VAL A 96 3.81 -0.01 6.32
C VAL A 96 3.99 1.51 6.28
N LYS A 97 4.83 1.99 5.36
CA LYS A 97 5.18 3.42 5.29
C LYS A 97 5.31 3.96 3.88
N ASN A 98 5.07 5.25 3.68
CA ASN A 98 5.32 5.93 2.41
C ASN A 98 4.57 5.32 1.22
N ASN A 99 3.46 4.61 1.44
CA ASN A 99 2.65 4.05 0.36
C ASN A 99 1.51 5.00 0.00
N ILE A 100 1.00 4.87 -1.22
CA ILE A 100 -0.27 5.47 -1.63
C ILE A 100 -1.27 4.34 -1.83
N PHE A 101 -2.41 4.41 -1.15
CA PHE A 101 -3.57 3.55 -1.32
C PHE A 101 -4.74 4.41 -1.79
N ASP A 102 -5.05 4.32 -3.07
CA ASP A 102 -6.01 5.20 -3.74
C ASP A 102 -7.23 4.38 -4.23
N ASN A 103 -8.39 4.78 -3.71
CA ASN A 103 -9.71 4.35 -4.16
C ASN A 103 -9.95 2.82 -4.10
N ALA A 104 -9.74 2.24 -2.92
CA ALA A 104 -10.26 0.91 -2.60
C ALA A 104 -11.79 0.89 -2.37
N GLY A 105 -12.42 -0.24 -2.72
CA GLY A 105 -13.88 -0.42 -2.63
C GLY A 105 -14.43 -0.36 -1.20
N SER A 106 -13.74 -0.96 -0.22
CA SER A 106 -14.18 -1.05 1.18
C SER A 106 -13.35 -0.22 2.16
N SER A 107 -12.02 -0.34 2.14
CA SER A 107 -11.11 0.52 2.90
C SER A 107 -9.72 0.55 2.29
N GLN A 108 -9.00 1.66 2.41
CA GLN A 108 -7.63 1.76 1.88
C GLN A 108 -6.67 0.81 2.61
N ILE A 109 -6.86 0.62 3.92
CA ILE A 109 -6.14 -0.37 4.73
C ILE A 109 -7.09 -1.10 5.69
N MET A 110 -6.80 -2.37 5.97
CA MET A 110 -7.52 -3.18 6.96
C MET A 110 -6.53 -3.96 7.82
N ALA A 111 -6.74 -3.95 9.13
CA ALA A 111 -6.12 -4.86 10.10
C ALA A 111 -7.20 -5.72 10.76
N THR A 112 -7.04 -7.05 10.71
CA THR A 112 -7.97 -8.00 11.35
C THR A 112 -7.77 -8.04 12.87
N ALA A 113 -8.68 -8.70 13.59
CA ALA A 113 -8.52 -9.01 15.02
C ALA A 113 -7.17 -9.67 15.34
N ASN A 114 -6.72 -10.59 14.48
CA ASN A 114 -5.46 -11.30 14.65
C ASN A 114 -4.25 -10.37 14.48
N ALA A 115 -4.30 -9.46 13.50
CA ALA A 115 -3.23 -8.48 13.31
C ALA A 115 -3.11 -7.54 14.52
N VAL A 116 -4.26 -7.09 15.05
CA VAL A 116 -4.31 -6.21 16.23
C VAL A 116 -3.83 -6.93 17.49
N SER A 117 -4.27 -8.17 17.73
CA SER A 117 -3.90 -8.92 18.93
C SER A 117 -2.43 -9.33 18.93
N GLN A 118 -1.89 -9.68 17.76
CA GLN A 118 -0.47 -10.01 17.60
C GLN A 118 0.42 -8.77 17.70
N GLY A 119 -0.06 -7.62 17.22
CA GLY A 119 0.64 -6.34 17.32
C GLY A 119 1.91 -6.28 16.46
N ASN A 120 2.90 -5.51 16.94
CA ASN A 120 4.13 -5.19 16.20
C ASN A 120 3.85 -4.60 14.80
N LEU A 121 2.85 -3.72 14.73
CA LEU A 121 2.46 -2.98 13.53
C LEU A 121 3.03 -1.57 13.63
N THR A 122 3.85 -1.19 12.66
CA THR A 122 4.31 0.18 12.47
C THR A 122 3.70 0.72 11.18
N ILE A 123 2.63 1.50 11.31
CA ILE A 123 1.92 2.11 10.18
C ILE A 123 2.05 3.63 10.35
N ASN A 124 2.63 4.32 9.37
CA ASN A 124 2.81 5.77 9.38
C ASN A 124 3.19 6.32 8.00
N TYR A 125 2.95 7.60 7.74
CA TYR A 125 3.36 8.29 6.50
C TYR A 125 2.83 7.65 5.20
N ASN A 126 1.62 7.13 5.21
CA ASN A 126 0.94 6.67 4.00
C ASN A 126 -0.12 7.70 3.57
N ASP A 127 -0.53 7.63 2.31
CA ASP A 127 -1.74 8.30 1.86
C ASP A 127 -2.84 7.28 1.60
N TYR A 128 -4.05 7.63 2.05
CA TYR A 128 -5.24 6.79 1.98
C TYR A 128 -6.36 7.52 1.26
N TRP A 129 -6.10 7.98 0.03
CA TRP A 129 -7.07 8.71 -0.74
C TRP A 129 -8.35 7.89 -1.01
N ASP A 130 -9.46 8.39 -0.49
CA ASP A 130 -10.79 7.90 -0.80
C ASP A 130 -11.59 8.99 -1.52
N ASN A 131 -11.66 8.87 -2.84
CA ASN A 131 -12.34 9.81 -3.72
C ASN A 131 -13.86 9.91 -3.48
N ALA A 132 -14.45 9.04 -2.64
CA ALA A 132 -15.84 9.08 -2.23
C ALA A 132 -16.09 9.92 -0.96
N GLY A 133 -15.15 10.81 -0.59
CA GLY A 133 -15.30 11.76 0.50
C GLY A 133 -14.55 11.39 1.79
N GLY A 134 -13.59 10.48 1.72
CA GLY A 134 -12.69 10.19 2.84
C GLY A 134 -13.24 9.30 3.95
N GLY A 135 -14.37 8.64 3.71
CA GLY A 135 -15.04 7.77 4.69
C GLY A 135 -14.42 6.36 4.79
N LYS A 136 -13.67 5.93 3.76
CA LYS A 136 -13.14 4.58 3.62
C LYS A 136 -11.63 4.48 3.79
N VAL A 137 -11.08 5.02 4.88
CA VAL A 137 -9.64 5.03 5.12
C VAL A 137 -9.17 3.70 5.72
N GLY A 138 -9.56 3.44 6.97
CA GLY A 138 -9.01 2.34 7.75
C GLY A 138 -10.09 1.44 8.34
N GLN A 139 -9.78 0.16 8.48
CA GLN A 139 -10.54 -0.79 9.29
C GLN A 139 -9.60 -1.37 10.34
N TRP A 140 -9.88 -1.12 11.62
CA TRP A 140 -9.08 -1.65 12.73
C TRP A 140 -9.94 -2.62 13.55
N ASN A 141 -9.82 -3.92 13.28
CA ASN A 141 -10.63 -4.96 13.89
C ASN A 141 -12.15 -4.65 13.86
N GLY A 142 -12.69 -4.37 12.67
CA GLY A 142 -14.12 -4.12 12.51
C GLY A 142 -14.45 -3.04 11.50
N SER A 143 -15.27 -2.06 11.92
CA SER A 143 -15.89 -1.08 11.03
C SER A 143 -14.89 -0.17 10.32
N THR A 144 -15.27 0.25 9.11
CA THR A 144 -14.54 1.26 8.34
C THR A 144 -14.63 2.63 9.00
N GLN A 145 -13.51 3.35 8.98
CA GLN A 145 -13.31 4.63 9.63
C GLN A 145 -12.69 5.65 8.67
N LYS A 146 -13.00 6.93 8.90
CA LYS A 146 -12.25 8.07 8.34
C LYS A 146 -10.88 8.17 9.01
N LEU A 147 -9.96 8.93 8.39
CA LEU A 147 -8.56 9.04 8.83
C LEU A 147 -8.39 9.44 10.31
N ALA A 148 -9.16 10.41 10.81
CA ALA A 148 -9.03 10.87 12.19
C ALA A 148 -9.36 9.75 13.21
N ASP A 149 -10.42 9.00 12.95
CA ASP A 149 -10.87 7.91 13.83
C ASP A 149 -9.92 6.71 13.72
N TRP A 150 -9.41 6.42 12.53
CA TRP A 150 -8.37 5.42 12.29
C TRP A 150 -7.11 5.70 13.13
N LYS A 151 -6.57 6.92 13.04
CA LYS A 151 -5.38 7.33 13.82
C LYS A 151 -5.62 7.17 15.32
N SER A 152 -6.80 7.59 15.79
CA SER A 152 -7.16 7.46 17.21
C SER A 152 -7.34 6.02 17.64
N THR A 153 -7.94 5.18 16.80
CA THR A 153 -8.31 3.79 17.13
C THR A 153 -7.11 2.86 17.09
N CYS A 154 -6.26 2.98 16.08
CA CYS A 154 -5.02 2.18 16.03
C CYS A 154 -3.93 2.74 16.96
N ASN A 155 -4.09 3.97 17.44
CA ASN A 155 -3.06 4.72 18.17
C ASN A 155 -1.71 4.71 17.43
N CYS A 156 -1.80 4.90 16.11
CA CYS A 156 -0.71 4.77 15.16
C CYS A 156 -0.90 5.81 14.04
N ASP A 157 -0.01 5.80 13.05
CA ASP A 157 -0.27 6.46 11.77
C ASP A 157 -0.42 7.99 11.80
N ALA A 158 0.25 8.63 12.77
CA ALA A 158 0.11 10.05 13.07
C ALA A 158 0.31 10.99 11.86
N ASN A 159 1.18 10.63 10.92
CA ASN A 159 1.62 11.51 9.83
C ASN A 159 0.98 11.16 8.48
N SER A 160 0.06 10.20 8.44
CA SER A 160 -0.61 9.83 7.19
C SER A 160 -1.63 10.84 6.73
N LEU A 161 -1.90 10.83 5.44
CA LEU A 161 -2.79 11.75 4.75
C LEU A 161 -3.98 11.00 4.14
N ASN A 162 -4.98 11.79 3.74
CA ASN A 162 -6.08 11.36 2.89
C ASN A 162 -6.35 12.54 1.96
N THR A 163 -5.55 12.64 0.91
CA THR A 163 -5.57 13.74 -0.03
C THR A 163 -5.33 13.24 -1.44
N ASP A 164 -5.90 13.90 -2.44
CA ASP A 164 -5.76 13.50 -3.83
C ASP A 164 -4.26 13.48 -4.22
N PRO A 165 -3.72 12.33 -4.68
CA PRO A 165 -2.35 12.26 -5.17
C PRO A 165 -2.08 13.19 -6.36
N LEU A 166 -3.12 13.62 -7.07
CA LEU A 166 -3.07 14.38 -8.31
C LEU A 166 -2.22 13.68 -9.38
N PHE A 167 -2.32 12.35 -9.44
CA PHE A 167 -1.57 11.56 -10.42
C PHE A 167 -1.71 12.15 -11.83
N ALA A 168 -0.60 12.19 -12.57
CA ALA A 168 -0.57 12.85 -13.87
C ALA A 168 -1.59 12.29 -14.88
N ALA A 169 -1.78 10.96 -14.94
CA ALA A 169 -2.78 10.32 -15.79
C ALA A 169 -3.06 8.85 -15.37
N PRO A 170 -3.71 8.58 -14.24
CA PRO A 170 -4.00 7.21 -13.82
C PRO A 170 -5.01 6.54 -14.80
N PRO A 171 -4.88 5.23 -15.09
CA PRO A 171 -3.87 4.28 -14.58
C PRO A 171 -2.56 4.23 -15.40
N LEU A 172 -2.41 5.06 -16.43
CA LEU A 172 -1.26 5.02 -17.34
C LEU A 172 0.01 5.63 -16.72
N ASN A 173 -0.16 6.67 -15.90
CA ASN A 173 0.92 7.43 -15.29
C ASN A 173 0.56 7.84 -13.86
N PHE A 174 1.28 7.26 -12.90
CA PHE A 174 1.17 7.53 -11.46
C PHE A 174 2.22 8.52 -10.95
N ALA A 175 2.92 9.24 -11.84
CA ALA A 175 3.84 10.29 -11.41
C ALA A 175 3.08 11.40 -10.66
N LEU A 176 3.69 11.88 -9.58
CA LEU A 176 3.20 13.01 -8.80
C LEU A 176 3.66 14.32 -9.47
N PRO A 177 2.75 15.20 -9.89
CA PRO A 177 3.13 16.53 -10.39
C PRO A 177 3.72 17.37 -9.24
N PRO A 178 4.43 18.47 -9.55
CA PRO A 178 4.97 19.37 -8.53
C PRO A 178 3.94 19.95 -7.55
N SER A 179 2.67 20.02 -7.95
CA SER A 179 1.55 20.48 -7.13
C SER A 179 0.97 19.39 -6.21
N SER A 180 1.42 18.14 -6.33
CA SER A 180 0.90 17.05 -5.52
C SER A 180 1.26 17.26 -4.04
N PRO A 181 0.29 17.14 -3.12
CA PRO A 181 0.52 17.25 -1.68
C PRO A 181 1.35 16.08 -1.12
N LEU A 182 1.54 15.02 -1.91
CA LEU A 182 2.27 13.82 -1.48
C LEU A 182 3.77 13.92 -1.74
N ARG A 183 4.23 15.00 -2.41
CA ARG A 183 5.66 15.26 -2.58
C ARG A 183 6.28 15.76 -1.28
N GLY A 184 7.36 15.11 -0.86
CA GLY A 184 8.08 15.42 0.39
C GLY A 184 7.31 15.16 1.68
N SER A 185 6.12 14.56 1.62
CA SER A 185 5.25 14.34 2.80
C SER A 185 5.47 12.97 3.47
N GLY A 186 6.26 12.10 2.86
CA GLY A 186 6.65 10.81 3.42
C GLY A 186 7.72 10.92 4.51
N GLU A 187 7.97 9.81 5.19
CA GLU A 187 9.00 9.71 6.22
C GLU A 187 10.37 10.10 5.66
N GLY A 188 11.07 11.01 6.35
CA GLY A 188 12.35 11.53 5.89
C GLY A 188 12.26 12.58 4.78
N GLY A 189 11.06 13.11 4.50
CA GLY A 189 10.85 14.15 3.50
C GLY A 189 10.89 13.62 2.06
N VAL A 190 10.63 12.32 1.87
CA VAL A 190 10.51 11.70 0.56
C VAL A 190 9.08 11.78 0.05
N ASP A 191 8.86 11.61 -1.24
CA ASP A 191 7.51 11.50 -1.77
C ASP A 191 6.87 10.16 -1.33
N MET A 192 5.56 10.14 -1.14
CA MET A 192 4.82 8.87 -0.93
C MET A 192 4.59 8.16 -2.28
N GLY A 193 4.46 6.84 -2.25
CA GLY A 193 4.17 6.01 -3.42
C GLY A 193 5.37 5.69 -4.31
N VAL A 194 5.10 5.01 -5.42
CA VAL A 194 6.09 4.68 -6.44
C VAL A 194 6.38 5.93 -7.29
N TYR A 195 7.62 6.05 -7.77
CA TYR A 195 8.16 7.30 -8.32
C TYR A 195 8.36 8.40 -7.28
N ALA A 196 8.65 8.02 -6.03
CA ALA A 196 9.41 8.85 -5.12
C ALA A 196 10.82 9.10 -5.69
N LEU A 197 10.87 9.92 -6.73
CA LEU A 197 12.08 10.59 -7.15
C LEU A 197 12.39 11.61 -6.06
N SER A 198 13.11 11.18 -5.03
CA SER A 198 14.18 12.07 -4.58
C SER A 198 14.96 12.39 -5.86
N PRO A 199 15.03 13.64 -6.34
CA PRO A 199 15.85 13.91 -7.51
C PRO A 199 17.25 13.39 -7.17
N PRO A 200 17.84 12.46 -7.95
CA PRO A 200 19.27 12.22 -7.83
C PRO A 200 19.94 13.57 -8.13
N PRO A 201 20.92 14.02 -7.32
CA PRO A 201 21.69 15.19 -7.69
C PRO A 201 22.38 14.90 -9.02
N ASN A 202 21.95 15.63 -10.06
CA ASN A 202 22.53 15.67 -11.40
C ASN A 202 22.39 14.40 -12.25
N LEU A 203 21.20 14.18 -12.84
CA LEU A 203 21.13 13.49 -14.12
C LEU A 203 21.10 14.54 -15.24
N ARG A 204 22.27 14.83 -15.83
CA ARG A 204 22.35 15.54 -17.11
C ARG A 204 21.73 14.65 -18.18
N ILE A 205 20.51 14.95 -18.59
CA ILE A 205 20.00 14.47 -19.87
C ILE A 205 20.73 15.27 -20.95
N LEU A 206 21.74 14.66 -21.57
CA LEU A 206 22.22 15.09 -22.87
C LEU A 206 21.08 14.83 -23.86
N GLN A 207 20.25 15.85 -24.09
CA GLN A 207 19.47 15.93 -25.31
C GLN A 207 20.47 16.07 -26.46
N VAL A 208 20.64 15.00 -27.24
CA VAL A 208 21.11 15.16 -28.60
C VAL A 208 19.87 15.44 -29.43
N LEU A 209 19.76 16.66 -29.92
CA LEU A 209 18.92 17.08 -31.03
C LEU A 209 19.75 18.02 -31.91
N PRO A 210 19.57 18.06 -33.24
CA PRO A 210 18.93 17.10 -34.15
C PRO A 210 19.93 16.12 -34.79
#